data_AF-H2CFD3-F1
#
_entry.id   AF-H2CFD3-F1
#
_cell.length_a   1.000
_cell.length_b   1.000
_cell.length_c   1.000
_cell.angle_alpha   90.00
_cell.angle_beta   90.00
_cell.angle_gamma   90.00
#
_symmetry.space_group_name_H-M   'P 1'
#
loop_
_entity.id
_entity.type
_entity.pdbx_description
1 polymer ?
#
loop_
_entity_poly.entity_id
_entity_poly.type
_entity_poly.pdbx_seq_one_letter_code
_entity_poly.pdbx_strand_id
1 'polypeptide(L)'
;MPPVIVVIFGLLVVGVIIVTVRARRSPVQQIEHEYFDRLWILPPGSYARWEAELDNSIAGIDGKVGFHSEVRQEADEAEGPTEKETAFCKDWMSRLDDLFMLTKPAIEEAWKDWVNSEMPTDWRDVLSLDGISVPAEGDFLNPWGVTYFCKPAGHYFSIEIREGEAILESVDG
;
A
#
# COMPACT_ATOMS: atom_id res chain seq x y z
N MET A 1 12.91 -25.82 47.52
CA MET A 1 13.74 -24.98 46.63
C MET A 1 14.01 -25.77 45.37
N PRO A 2 13.55 -25.35 44.18
CA PRO A 2 13.96 -26.02 42.97
C PRO A 2 15.48 -25.84 42.81
N PRO A 3 16.22 -26.85 42.35
CA PRO A 3 17.67 -26.73 42.21
C PRO A 3 17.97 -25.65 41.17
N VAL A 4 18.85 -24.71 41.54
CA VAL A 4 19.29 -23.54 40.77
C VAL A 4 19.61 -23.88 39.30
N ILE A 5 20.07 -25.11 39.05
CA ILE A 5 20.36 -25.67 37.73
C ILE A 5 19.12 -25.69 36.81
N VAL A 6 17.93 -26.02 37.30
CA VAL A 6 16.70 -26.11 36.49
C VAL A 6 16.25 -24.73 36.01
N VAL A 7 16.46 -23.69 36.83
CA VAL A 7 16.12 -22.31 36.48
C VAL A 7 17.05 -21.76 35.38
N ILE A 8 18.34 -22.08 35.44
CA ILE A 8 19.34 -21.65 34.44
C ILE A 8 19.06 -22.32 33.08
N PHE A 9 18.75 -23.62 33.06
CA PHE A 9 18.39 -24.32 31.83
C PHE A 9 17.08 -23.78 31.21
N GLY A 10 16.08 -23.47 32.05
CA GLY A 10 14.84 -22.84 31.58
C GLY A 10 15.07 -21.48 30.89
N LEU A 11 15.93 -20.63 31.47
CA LEU A 11 16.26 -19.33 30.89
C LEU A 11 17.08 -19.44 29.59
N LEU A 12 17.97 -20.43 29.48
CA LEU A 12 18.72 -20.69 28.24
C LEU A 12 17.80 -21.16 27.11
N VAL A 13 16.84 -22.05 27.39
CA VAL A 13 15.86 -22.51 26.40
C VAL A 13 14.97 -21.37 25.93
N VAL A 14 14.47 -20.55 26.85
CA VAL A 14 13.68 -19.35 26.50
C VAL A 14 14.51 -18.36 25.70
N GLY A 15 15.78 -18.15 26.06
CA GLY A 15 16.71 -17.29 25.31
C GLY A 15 16.95 -17.77 23.89
N VAL A 16 17.16 -19.07 23.69
CA VAL A 16 17.32 -19.68 22.36
C VAL A 16 16.04 -19.56 21.54
N ILE A 17 14.86 -19.78 22.15
CA ILE A 17 13.57 -19.57 21.47
C ILE A 17 13.40 -18.11 21.06
N ILE A 18 13.67 -17.15 21.95
CA ILE A 18 13.56 -15.71 21.63
C ILE A 18 14.52 -15.30 20.52
N VAL A 19 15.77 -15.77 20.56
CA VAL A 19 16.76 -15.48 19.50
C VAL A 19 16.36 -16.13 18.18
N THR A 20 15.86 -17.37 18.20
CA THR A 20 15.42 -18.06 16.98
C THR A 20 14.16 -17.42 16.39
N VAL A 21 13.21 -17.01 17.23
CA VAL A 21 11.99 -16.30 16.81
C VAL A 21 12.32 -14.91 16.28
N ARG A 22 13.28 -14.19 16.89
CA ARG A 22 13.76 -12.90 16.37
C ARG A 22 14.56 -13.05 15.08
N ALA A 23 15.39 -14.08 14.96
CA ALA A 23 16.18 -14.36 13.75
C ALA A 23 15.30 -14.82 12.58
N ARG A 24 14.09 -15.34 12.84
CA ARG A 24 13.10 -15.69 11.82
C ARG A 24 12.29 -14.52 11.28
N ARG A 25 12.40 -13.32 11.86
CA ARG A 25 11.85 -12.12 11.20
C ARG A 25 12.83 -11.74 10.11
N SER A 26 12.57 -12.21 8.89
CA SER A 26 13.27 -11.74 7.71
C SER A 26 13.19 -10.20 7.69
N PRO A 27 14.30 -9.48 7.46
CA PRO A 27 14.24 -8.04 7.36
C PRO A 27 13.58 -7.61 6.05
N VAL A 28 12.98 -6.43 6.03
CA VAL A 28 12.57 -5.75 4.78
C VAL A 28 13.81 -5.57 3.91
N GLN A 29 13.72 -5.92 2.63
CA GLN A 29 14.83 -5.83 1.68
C GLN A 29 14.54 -4.73 0.67
N GLN A 30 15.38 -3.70 0.61
CA GLN A 30 15.31 -2.72 -0.46
C GLN A 30 16.10 -3.22 -1.67
N ILE A 31 15.48 -3.21 -2.85
CA ILE A 31 16.10 -3.64 -4.11
C ILE A 31 15.97 -2.55 -5.18
N GLU A 32 16.86 -2.57 -6.16
CA GLU A 32 16.77 -1.70 -7.34
C GLU A 32 15.68 -2.21 -8.30
N HIS A 33 14.99 -1.29 -8.97
CA HIS A 33 13.98 -1.60 -9.97
C HIS A 33 14.06 -0.60 -11.13
N GLU A 34 13.76 -1.04 -12.35
CA GLU A 34 13.84 -0.15 -13.53
C GLU A 34 12.79 0.97 -13.50
N TYR A 35 11.63 0.69 -12.89
CA TYR A 35 10.50 1.62 -12.90
C TYR A 35 10.31 2.40 -11.60
N PHE A 36 10.58 1.80 -10.44
CA PHE A 36 10.31 2.42 -9.14
C PHE A 36 11.60 3.01 -8.60
N ASP A 37 11.54 4.23 -8.07
CA ASP A 37 12.71 4.87 -7.45
C ASP A 37 13.14 4.14 -6.19
N ARG A 38 12.15 3.59 -5.45
CA ARG A 38 12.38 2.77 -4.27
C ARG A 38 11.43 1.58 -4.29
N LEU A 39 11.96 0.39 -4.02
CA LEU A 39 11.20 -0.86 -3.94
C LEU A 39 11.68 -1.65 -2.72
N TRP A 40 10.73 -2.09 -1.90
CA TRP A 40 10.93 -2.90 -0.72
C TRP A 40 10.20 -4.22 -0.84
N ILE A 41 10.89 -5.32 -0.56
CA ILE A 41 10.29 -6.63 -0.40
C ILE A 41 10.04 -6.88 1.07
N LEU A 42 8.78 -7.19 1.40
CA LEU A 42 8.35 -7.35 2.78
C LEU A 42 8.53 -8.79 3.24
N PRO A 43 8.73 -9.02 4.56
CA PRO A 43 8.95 -10.36 5.08
C PRO A 43 7.66 -11.18 5.20
N PRO A 44 7.76 -12.52 5.36
CA PRO A 44 6.60 -13.39 5.55
C PRO A 44 5.71 -12.95 6.71
N GLY A 45 4.39 -13.00 6.50
CA GLY A 45 3.37 -12.51 7.40
C GLY A 45 3.09 -11.00 7.29
N SER A 46 3.71 -10.30 6.35
CA SER A 46 3.39 -8.90 6.07
C SER A 46 2.09 -8.74 5.30
N TYR A 47 1.49 -7.56 5.42
CA TYR A 47 0.21 -7.24 4.79
C TYR A 47 0.30 -7.15 3.26
N ALA A 48 1.50 -6.92 2.73
CA ALA A 48 1.84 -6.95 1.32
C ALA A 48 3.10 -7.81 1.09
N ARG A 49 3.34 -8.19 -0.16
CA ARG A 49 4.53 -8.87 -0.68
C ARG A 49 5.64 -7.86 -0.95
N TRP A 50 5.28 -6.72 -1.51
CA TRP A 50 6.19 -5.61 -1.81
C TRP A 50 5.50 -4.25 -1.66
N GLU A 51 6.32 -3.22 -1.43
CA GLU A 51 5.96 -1.80 -1.43
C GLU A 51 6.91 -1.05 -2.33
N ALA A 52 6.45 -0.03 -3.05
CA ALA A 52 7.29 0.82 -3.86
C ALA A 52 6.91 2.29 -3.73
N GLU A 53 7.85 3.17 -4.02
CA GLU A 53 7.60 4.60 -4.21
C GLU A 53 8.11 5.03 -5.57
N LEU A 54 7.34 5.88 -6.23
CA LEU A 54 7.72 6.59 -7.44
C LEU A 54 7.73 8.08 -7.15
N ASP A 55 8.89 8.72 -7.31
CA ASP A 55 9.05 10.16 -7.20
C ASP A 55 8.49 10.80 -8.48
N ASN A 56 7.41 11.55 -8.35
CA ASN A 56 6.72 12.14 -9.48
C ASN A 56 6.09 13.48 -9.08
N SER A 57 6.34 14.51 -9.87
CA SER A 57 5.84 15.87 -9.62
C SER A 57 4.89 16.36 -10.72
N ILE A 58 4.20 15.45 -11.41
CA ILE A 58 3.13 15.83 -12.34
C ILE A 58 1.89 16.32 -11.60
N ALA A 59 1.06 17.11 -12.29
CA ALA A 59 -0.16 17.65 -11.71
C ALA A 59 -1.08 16.52 -11.19
N GLY A 60 -1.52 16.64 -9.94
CA GLY A 60 -2.31 15.62 -9.24
C GLY A 60 -1.49 14.71 -8.32
N ILE A 61 -0.17 14.87 -8.24
CA ILE A 61 0.71 14.16 -7.30
C ILE A 61 1.56 15.19 -6.55
N ASP A 62 1.72 15.01 -5.24
CA ASP A 62 2.56 15.87 -4.40
C ASP A 62 3.88 15.17 -4.03
N GLY A 63 4.77 15.08 -5.00
CA GLY A 63 6.15 14.61 -4.83
C GLY A 63 6.36 13.11 -5.02
N LYS A 64 5.53 12.26 -4.40
CA LYS A 64 5.66 10.79 -4.51
C LYS A 64 4.31 10.08 -4.52
N VAL A 65 4.28 8.89 -5.13
CA VAL A 65 3.15 7.96 -5.06
C VAL A 65 3.64 6.62 -4.51
N GLY A 66 2.95 6.10 -3.51
CA GLY A 66 3.16 4.77 -2.96
C GLY A 66 2.43 3.69 -3.75
N PHE A 67 3.04 2.51 -3.85
CA PHE A 67 2.43 1.31 -4.40
C PHE A 67 2.64 0.16 -3.43
N HIS A 68 1.66 -0.73 -3.30
CA HIS A 68 1.87 -1.99 -2.58
C HIS A 68 1.01 -3.09 -3.19
N SER A 69 1.46 -4.34 -3.10
CA SER A 69 0.64 -5.47 -3.55
C SER A 69 -0.52 -5.74 -2.58
N GLU A 70 -1.68 -6.12 -3.12
CA GLU A 70 -2.80 -6.70 -2.34
C GLU A 70 -2.55 -8.15 -1.91
N VAL A 71 -1.54 -8.79 -2.50
CA VAL A 71 -1.12 -10.13 -2.12
C VAL A 71 -0.24 -10.05 -0.87
N ARG A 72 -0.61 -10.80 0.17
CA ARG A 72 0.21 -10.94 1.39
C ARG A 72 1.46 -11.77 1.12
N GLN A 73 2.55 -11.47 1.83
CA GLN A 73 3.74 -12.32 1.81
C GLN A 73 3.48 -13.57 2.66
N GLU A 74 3.18 -14.71 2.01
CA GLU A 74 2.93 -15.99 2.70
C GLU A 74 4.12 -16.95 2.65
N ALA A 75 4.97 -16.85 1.63
CA ALA A 75 6.13 -17.73 1.44
C ALA A 75 7.41 -17.11 2.00
N ASP A 76 8.37 -17.95 2.38
CA ASP A 76 9.72 -17.50 2.79
C ASP A 76 10.52 -16.88 1.63
N GLU A 77 10.15 -17.20 0.39
CA GLU A 77 10.73 -16.60 -0.80
C GLU A 77 10.07 -15.24 -1.05
N ALA A 78 10.85 -14.20 -0.75
CA ALA A 78 10.58 -12.81 -1.03
C ALA A 78 10.45 -12.59 -2.55
N GLU A 79 9.29 -12.14 -3.01
CA GLU A 79 9.03 -11.92 -4.43
C GLU A 79 8.63 -10.47 -4.67
N GLY A 80 9.32 -9.84 -5.64
CA GLY A 80 9.00 -8.50 -6.11
C GLY A 80 7.74 -8.42 -6.96
N PRO A 81 7.46 -7.22 -7.50
CA PRO A 81 6.37 -7.02 -8.43
C PRO A 81 6.56 -7.91 -9.65
N THR A 82 5.48 -8.52 -10.12
CA THR A 82 5.47 -9.20 -11.42
C THR A 82 5.53 -8.16 -12.55
N GLU A 83 5.84 -8.61 -13.77
CA GLU A 83 5.78 -7.73 -14.95
C GLU A 83 4.39 -7.12 -15.16
N LYS A 84 3.33 -7.88 -14.86
CA LYS A 84 1.94 -7.42 -14.97
C LYS A 84 1.57 -6.39 -13.90
N GLU A 85 1.99 -6.62 -12.65
CA GLU A 85 1.80 -5.66 -11.56
C GLU A 85 2.54 -4.34 -11.88
N THR A 86 3.77 -4.44 -12.42
CA THR A 86 4.51 -3.25 -12.88
C THR A 86 3.81 -2.55 -14.04
N ALA A 87 3.29 -3.31 -15.01
CA ALA A 87 2.55 -2.76 -16.14
C ALA A 87 1.26 -2.05 -15.69
N PHE A 88 0.55 -2.62 -14.72
CA PHE A 88 -0.63 -2.01 -14.10
C PHE A 88 -0.30 -0.63 -13.49
N CYS A 89 0.80 -0.54 -12.74
CA CYS A 89 1.25 0.74 -12.16
C CYS A 89 1.56 1.77 -13.26
N LYS A 90 2.35 1.37 -14.27
CA LYS A 90 2.70 2.23 -15.42
C LYS A 90 1.48 2.75 -16.15
N ASP A 91 0.51 1.88 -16.40
CA ASP A 91 -0.71 2.22 -17.13
C ASP A 91 -1.54 3.27 -16.40
N TRP A 92 -1.82 3.07 -15.10
CA TRP A 92 -2.57 4.06 -14.32
C TRP A 92 -1.83 5.38 -14.13
N MET A 93 -0.52 5.33 -13.91
CA MET A 93 0.29 6.56 -13.83
C MET A 93 0.28 7.36 -15.13
N SER A 94 0.00 6.73 -16.28
CA SER A 94 -0.16 7.41 -17.56
C SER A 94 -1.57 7.96 -17.82
N ARG A 95 -2.55 7.62 -16.97
CA ARG A 95 -3.99 7.93 -17.16
C ARG A 95 -4.66 8.37 -15.85
N LEU A 96 -4.04 9.32 -15.15
CA LEU A 96 -4.54 9.81 -13.86
C LEU A 96 -5.96 10.38 -13.93
N ASP A 97 -6.36 10.98 -15.04
CA ASP A 97 -7.75 11.47 -15.21
C ASP A 97 -8.75 10.32 -15.26
N ASP A 98 -8.40 9.21 -15.93
CA ASP A 98 -9.24 8.03 -15.97
C ASP A 98 -9.34 7.38 -14.57
N LEU A 99 -8.23 7.39 -13.81
CA LEU A 99 -8.21 6.92 -12.42
C LEU A 99 -9.11 7.78 -11.52
N PHE A 100 -9.04 9.10 -11.65
CA PHE A 100 -9.93 10.00 -10.94
C PHE A 100 -11.39 9.76 -11.34
N MET A 101 -11.71 9.63 -12.63
CA MET A 101 -13.08 9.39 -13.07
C MET A 101 -13.65 8.06 -12.57
N LEU A 102 -12.81 7.02 -12.46
CA LEU A 102 -13.19 5.74 -11.85
C LEU A 102 -13.53 5.88 -10.37
N THR A 103 -12.72 6.62 -9.63
CA THR A 103 -12.84 6.78 -8.17
C THR A 103 -13.79 7.91 -7.75
N LYS A 104 -14.17 8.78 -8.68
CA LYS A 104 -14.98 9.97 -8.45
C LYS A 104 -16.28 9.71 -7.65
N PRO A 105 -17.08 8.65 -7.90
CA PRO A 105 -18.28 8.40 -7.12
C PRO A 105 -18.00 8.24 -5.60
N ALA A 106 -16.94 7.51 -5.24
CA ALA A 106 -16.52 7.33 -3.84
C ALA A 106 -15.94 8.62 -3.24
N ILE A 107 -15.20 9.39 -4.06
CA ILE A 107 -14.71 10.71 -3.65
C ILE A 107 -15.87 11.66 -3.36
N GLU A 108 -16.92 11.68 -4.20
CA GLU A 108 -18.09 12.54 -3.99
C GLU A 108 -18.85 12.19 -2.71
N GLU A 109 -18.91 10.91 -2.35
CA GLU A 109 -19.44 10.45 -1.07
C GLU A 109 -18.63 11.02 0.11
N ALA A 110 -17.31 10.82 0.11
CA ALA A 110 -16.43 11.38 1.15
C ALA A 110 -16.48 12.91 1.19
N TRP A 111 -16.49 13.56 0.02
CA TRP A 111 -16.47 15.02 -0.12
C TRP A 111 -17.69 15.67 0.53
N LYS A 112 -18.87 15.07 0.33
CA LYS A 112 -20.12 15.55 0.92
C LYS A 112 -20.05 15.58 2.45
N ASP A 113 -19.45 14.55 3.05
CA ASP A 113 -19.42 14.38 4.49
C ASP A 113 -18.30 15.21 5.15
N TRP A 114 -17.17 15.41 4.44
CA TRP A 114 -15.97 16.00 5.03
C TRP A 114 -15.64 17.43 4.59
N VAL A 115 -16.06 17.84 3.40
CA VAL A 115 -15.75 19.18 2.86
C VAL A 115 -17.00 20.08 2.84
N ASN A 116 -18.18 19.49 2.59
CA ASN A 116 -19.46 20.19 2.58
C ASN A 116 -19.50 21.43 1.67
N SER A 117 -18.84 21.34 0.50
CA SER A 117 -18.89 22.31 -0.59
C SER A 117 -19.11 21.61 -1.93
N GLU A 118 -19.31 22.37 -3.01
CA GLU A 118 -19.21 21.81 -4.35
C GLU A 118 -17.75 21.41 -4.65
N MET A 119 -17.55 20.26 -5.29
CA MET A 119 -16.23 19.83 -5.73
C MET A 119 -15.80 20.66 -6.95
N PRO A 120 -14.58 21.20 -6.99
CA PRO A 120 -14.13 21.99 -8.13
C PRO A 120 -14.04 21.15 -9.40
N THR A 121 -14.04 21.83 -10.55
CA THR A 121 -13.93 21.19 -11.86
C THR A 121 -12.57 20.52 -12.06
N ASP A 122 -11.48 21.16 -11.61
CA ASP A 122 -10.15 20.55 -11.61
C ASP A 122 -9.88 19.90 -10.25
N TRP A 123 -9.87 18.58 -10.24
CA TRP A 123 -9.70 17.79 -9.02
C TRP A 123 -8.30 17.94 -8.42
N ARG A 124 -7.28 18.25 -9.23
CA ARG A 124 -5.87 18.33 -8.82
C ARG A 124 -5.59 19.50 -7.88
N ASP A 125 -6.45 20.51 -7.90
CA ASP A 125 -6.36 21.64 -6.98
C ASP A 125 -6.62 21.20 -5.54
N VAL A 126 -7.48 20.20 -5.34
CA VAL A 126 -8.00 19.81 -4.02
C VAL A 126 -7.62 18.41 -3.59
N LEU A 127 -7.19 17.56 -4.52
CA LEU A 127 -6.78 16.19 -4.26
C LEU A 127 -5.37 15.96 -4.80
N SER A 128 -4.60 15.15 -4.08
CA SER A 128 -3.33 14.61 -4.52
C SER A 128 -3.38 13.09 -4.43
N LEU A 129 -3.04 12.38 -5.50
CA LEU A 129 -2.84 10.93 -5.45
C LEU A 129 -1.66 10.63 -4.51
N ASP A 130 -1.90 9.79 -3.51
CA ASP A 130 -0.91 9.39 -2.51
C ASP A 130 -0.48 7.93 -2.71
N GLY A 131 -1.42 7.03 -3.00
CA GLY A 131 -1.11 5.61 -3.14
C GLY A 131 -2.05 4.83 -4.04
N ILE A 132 -1.54 3.72 -4.59
CA ILE A 132 -2.30 2.72 -5.35
C ILE A 132 -1.93 1.34 -4.80
N SER A 133 -2.90 0.59 -4.30
CA SER A 133 -2.69 -0.83 -4.08
C SER A 133 -2.83 -1.59 -5.41
N VAL A 134 -2.07 -2.65 -5.57
CA VAL A 134 -1.89 -3.35 -6.84
C VAL A 134 -2.55 -4.71 -6.75
N PRO A 135 -3.53 -5.01 -7.63
CA PRO A 135 -4.24 -6.27 -7.60
C PRO A 135 -3.29 -7.42 -7.92
N ALA A 136 -3.63 -8.62 -7.42
CA ALA A 136 -2.89 -9.83 -7.74
C ALA A 136 -2.72 -10.00 -9.25
N GLU A 137 -1.48 -10.24 -9.69
CA GLU A 137 -1.11 -10.38 -11.11
C GLU A 137 -1.44 -9.16 -11.98
N GLY A 138 -1.67 -7.97 -11.39
CA GLY A 138 -2.11 -6.79 -12.12
C GLY A 138 -3.49 -6.94 -12.77
N ASP A 139 -4.29 -7.93 -12.35
CA ASP A 139 -5.63 -8.17 -12.88
C ASP A 139 -6.64 -7.21 -12.25
N PHE A 140 -7.12 -6.25 -13.03
CA PHE A 140 -8.09 -5.23 -12.61
C PHE A 140 -9.39 -5.80 -12.01
N LEU A 141 -9.74 -7.06 -12.29
CA LEU A 141 -10.92 -7.69 -11.70
C LEU A 141 -10.71 -8.14 -10.24
N ASN A 142 -9.46 -8.33 -9.82
CA ASN A 142 -9.14 -8.56 -8.42
C ASN A 142 -9.27 -7.25 -7.62
N PRO A 143 -9.56 -7.31 -6.32
CA PRO A 143 -9.61 -6.12 -5.47
C PRO A 143 -8.28 -5.36 -5.49
N TRP A 144 -8.38 -4.04 -5.46
CA TRP A 144 -7.29 -3.08 -5.31
C TRP A 144 -7.86 -1.74 -4.84
N GLY A 145 -7.04 -0.71 -4.71
CA GLY A 145 -7.49 0.54 -4.13
C GLY A 145 -6.60 1.73 -4.46
N VAL A 146 -7.14 2.90 -4.16
CA VAL A 146 -6.52 4.18 -4.44
C VAL A 146 -6.70 5.08 -3.22
N THR A 147 -5.62 5.75 -2.84
CA THR A 147 -5.63 6.71 -1.74
C THR A 147 -5.33 8.11 -2.29
N TYR A 148 -6.22 9.05 -1.97
CA TYR A 148 -6.01 10.48 -2.24
C TYR A 148 -5.88 11.25 -0.94
N PHE A 149 -4.95 12.19 -0.88
CA PHE A 149 -4.97 13.24 0.14
C PHE A 149 -5.92 14.37 -0.27
N CYS A 150 -6.94 14.61 0.53
CA CYS A 150 -7.89 15.71 0.34
C CYS A 150 -7.41 16.96 1.07
N LYS A 151 -6.87 17.94 0.33
CA LYS A 151 -6.26 19.15 0.90
C LYS A 151 -7.24 20.01 1.71
N PRO A 152 -8.50 20.25 1.27
CA PRO A 152 -9.46 21.05 2.06
C PRO A 152 -9.87 20.36 3.36
N ALA A 153 -10.00 19.03 3.34
CA ALA A 153 -10.37 18.25 4.51
C ALA A 153 -9.18 18.04 5.45
N GLY A 154 -7.95 17.96 4.91
CA GLY A 154 -6.77 17.54 5.65
C GLY A 154 -6.76 16.05 6.00
N HIS A 155 -7.46 15.24 5.20
CA HIS A 155 -7.72 13.82 5.44
C HIS A 155 -7.38 12.98 4.21
N TYR A 156 -7.07 11.70 4.43
CA TYR A 156 -6.87 10.73 3.36
C TYR A 156 -8.18 10.01 3.04
N PHE A 157 -8.53 9.91 1.76
CA PHE A 157 -9.66 9.13 1.29
C PHE A 157 -9.13 7.84 0.67
N SER A 158 -9.44 6.70 1.30
CA SER A 158 -9.08 5.36 0.84
C SER A 158 -10.26 4.73 0.13
N ILE A 159 -10.04 4.28 -1.09
CA ILE A 159 -11.09 3.83 -2.01
C ILE A 159 -10.75 2.41 -2.44
N GLU A 160 -11.64 1.47 -2.17
CA GLU A 160 -11.56 0.10 -2.68
C GLU A 160 -12.19 0.06 -4.08
N ILE A 161 -11.56 -0.67 -4.99
CA ILE A 161 -12.04 -0.97 -6.32
C ILE A 161 -12.16 -2.49 -6.44
N ARG A 162 -13.39 -2.95 -6.65
CA ARG A 162 -13.70 -4.38 -6.79
C ARG A 162 -14.70 -4.58 -7.90
N GLU A 163 -14.42 -5.53 -8.79
CA GLU A 163 -15.28 -5.83 -9.96
C GLU A 163 -15.57 -4.59 -10.84
N GLY A 164 -14.65 -3.61 -10.83
CA GLY A 164 -14.76 -2.36 -11.58
C GLY A 164 -15.58 -1.24 -10.92
N GLU A 165 -16.10 -1.47 -9.70
CA GLU A 165 -16.82 -0.46 -8.92
C GLU A 165 -15.91 0.12 -7.83
N ALA A 166 -15.92 1.45 -7.70
CA ALA A 166 -15.18 2.17 -6.65
C ALA A 166 -16.09 2.47 -5.46
N ILE A 167 -15.64 2.11 -4.26
CA ILE A 167 -16.36 2.24 -2.99
C ILE A 167 -15.46 2.96 -2.00
N LEU A 168 -16.01 3.90 -1.23
CA LEU A 168 -15.27 4.52 -0.13
C LEU A 168 -15.02 3.48 0.95
N GLU A 169 -13.75 3.13 1.17
CA GLU A 169 -13.34 2.14 2.18
C GLU A 169 -13.21 2.81 3.55
N SER A 170 -12.41 3.87 3.62
CA SER A 170 -12.19 4.61 4.87
C SER A 170 -11.69 6.04 4.64
N VAL A 171 -11.69 6.82 5.73
CA VAL A 171 -11.04 8.12 5.81
C VAL A 171 -9.99 8.05 6.92
N ASP A 172 -8.73 8.35 6.59
CA ASP A 172 -7.52 8.24 7.43
C ASP A 172 -7.05 6.80 7.80
N GLY A 173 -7.53 5.77 7.11
CA GLY A 173 -7.10 4.38 7.35
C GLY A 173 -7.97 3.67 8.37
#